data_AF-A0A7W8MES2-F1
#
_entry.id   AF-A0A7W8MES2-F1
#
_cell.length_a   1.000
_cell.length_b   1.000
_cell.length_c   1.000
_cell.angle_alpha   90.00
_cell.angle_beta   90.00
_cell.angle_gamma   90.00
#
_symmetry.space_group_name_H-M   'P 1'
#
loop_
_entity.id
_entity.type
_entity.pdbx_description
1 polymer ?
#
loop_
_entity_poly.entity_id
_entity_poly.type
_entity_poly.pdbx_seq_one_letter_code
_entity_poly.pdbx_strand_id
1 'polypeptide(L)'
;MALAFDANYYLSTRPDVFNAFVKTAGATGQTWAQFAEAHYNTFGRFEGSNPNATFNTNQYLAANPDVAAAGVNPFTHFLNFGAKEGRAPSATFPSFASFDEKAYLAANPDLGAAGITTKGAAYEHFVKFGQFEARPGAPAVDTGVPGQTFTLTTATGEIVNGTSANDTFNAVVAEDAGFPTLVTSSTLNAFDQVTGGEGVDTLNLVVQDFGGLTGDVSTLQGTVQGVEIINVDQANGLLANGTGGTLAAGAFAGAEQIWQINQANSISGLAEGQTAGFRNTAATTASVTFAAAATTAAIALDEVASDTRINVEGTGINTINISGSVVEPDATTDAVLTIGGAETGSGVTNSLAALRTVNIDLSSNTEIGVFTDALDAVTTINASASTGDLVLDFTDLDTGSQDLTSLSTGSGADEVSLEVDDFDSTAVSINLGAGNDVITIDGTEGATAATATAADLTALSVTLGAGRDIVEISGLANLVAVDASANTVTQSSIIITDFNGSEDVLDLSELGLDGFFATQNLVDTAASNAAANGGSLADVIAAIDDFASETEAVQFNFGGNTYVYVDNGFDGDTEVALNDGLIQINGDVALTGINVLFDDVSVM
;
A
#
# COMPACT_ATOMS: atom_id res chain seq x y z
N MET A 1 0.03 28.27 22.39
CA MET A 1 1.21 28.85 23.10
C MET A 1 2.00 29.68 22.07
N ALA A 2 3.09 30.37 22.40
CA ALA A 2 3.84 31.16 21.39
C ALA A 2 5.36 30.97 21.51
N LEU A 3 6.06 31.06 20.38
CA LEU A 3 7.51 30.91 20.32
C LEU A 3 8.19 31.95 21.24
N ALA A 4 8.87 31.46 22.27
CA ALA A 4 9.50 32.27 23.29
C ALA A 4 10.79 31.61 23.81
N PHE A 5 11.55 32.34 24.63
CA PHE A 5 12.67 31.76 25.36
C PHE A 5 12.15 30.76 26.39
N ASP A 6 12.69 29.54 26.38
CA ASP A 6 12.34 28.49 27.33
C ASP A 6 13.47 28.30 28.34
N ALA A 7 13.25 28.81 29.55
CA ALA A 7 14.20 28.71 30.64
C ALA A 7 14.44 27.26 31.10
N ASN A 8 13.45 26.38 30.99
CA ASN A 8 13.57 24.99 31.40
C ASN A 8 14.49 24.24 30.43
N TYR A 9 14.21 24.37 29.13
CA TYR A 9 15.05 23.83 28.07
C TYR A 9 16.49 24.38 28.14
N TYR A 10 16.62 25.70 28.32
CA TYR A 10 17.93 26.33 28.35
C TYR A 10 18.80 25.82 29.51
N LEU A 11 18.21 25.63 30.70
CA LEU A 11 18.93 25.16 31.88
C LEU A 11 19.19 23.65 31.86
N SER A 12 18.31 22.85 31.24
CA SER A 12 18.54 21.41 31.07
C SER A 12 19.71 21.14 30.11
N THR A 13 19.85 21.96 29.06
CA THR A 13 20.95 21.88 28.10
C THR A 13 22.22 22.60 28.57
N ARG A 14 22.14 23.46 29.59
CA ARG A 14 23.26 24.19 30.22
C ARG A 14 23.37 23.97 31.73
N PRO A 15 23.78 22.77 32.19
CA PRO A 15 23.95 22.48 33.62
C PRO A 15 24.96 23.40 34.32
N ASP A 16 25.95 23.93 33.59
CA ASP A 16 26.91 24.91 34.10
C ASP A 16 26.23 26.22 34.55
N VAL A 17 25.25 26.70 33.79
CA VAL A 17 24.47 27.92 34.09
C VAL A 17 23.54 27.67 35.28
N PHE A 18 22.87 26.51 35.31
CA PHE A 18 22.04 26.11 36.45
C PHE A 18 22.87 26.03 37.74
N ASN A 19 24.04 25.39 37.68
CA ASN A 19 24.95 25.28 38.84
C ASN A 19 25.49 26.63 39.29
N ALA A 20 25.74 27.58 38.38
CA ALA A 20 26.14 28.95 38.72
C ALA A 20 25.04 29.71 39.47
N PHE A 21 23.77 29.55 39.07
CA PHE A 21 22.62 30.11 39.77
C PHE A 21 22.49 29.53 41.19
N VAL A 22 22.56 28.20 41.33
CA VAL A 22 22.47 27.51 42.63
C VAL A 22 23.63 27.89 43.56
N LYS A 23 24.87 27.95 43.05
CA LYS A 23 26.07 28.29 43.82
C LYS A 23 26.07 29.72 44.35
N THR A 24 25.40 30.64 43.65
CA THR A 24 25.20 32.01 44.12
C THR A 24 23.95 32.16 44.98
N ALA A 25 23.23 31.07 45.29
CA ALA A 25 21.99 31.03 46.05
C ALA A 25 20.91 32.02 45.54
N GLY A 26 20.94 32.40 44.25
CA GLY A 26 20.06 33.44 43.72
C GLY A 26 20.34 34.85 44.25
N ALA A 27 21.56 35.13 44.76
CA ALA A 27 21.95 36.42 45.34
C ALA A 27 21.88 37.62 44.38
N THR A 28 21.59 37.40 43.10
CA THR A 28 21.32 38.44 42.09
C THR A 28 19.92 39.06 42.21
N GLY A 29 19.01 38.45 42.99
CA GLY A 29 17.61 38.87 43.09
C GLY A 29 16.76 38.52 41.85
N GLN A 30 17.32 37.76 40.92
CA GLN A 30 16.63 37.26 39.73
C GLN A 30 16.01 35.89 40.00
N THR A 31 14.86 35.62 39.39
CA THR A 31 14.37 34.23 39.25
C THR A 31 15.32 33.43 38.36
N TRP A 32 15.33 32.11 38.51
CA TRP A 32 16.08 31.19 37.65
C TRP A 32 15.79 31.41 36.16
N ALA A 33 14.54 31.68 35.77
CA ALA A 33 14.18 32.01 34.39
C ALA A 33 14.81 33.34 33.91
N GLN A 34 14.73 34.40 34.72
CA GLN A 34 15.37 35.68 34.40
C GLN A 34 16.90 35.56 34.32
N PHE A 35 17.49 34.72 35.16
CA PHE A 35 18.93 34.44 35.13
C PHE A 35 19.33 33.69 33.86
N ALA A 36 18.57 32.67 33.46
CA ALA A 36 18.78 31.91 32.23
C ALA A 36 18.68 32.81 30.98
N GLU A 37 17.63 33.62 30.90
CA GLU A 37 17.42 34.55 29.77
C GLU A 37 18.52 35.62 29.71
N ALA A 38 18.92 36.18 30.86
CA ALA A 38 20.04 37.12 30.93
C ALA A 38 21.36 36.47 30.49
N HIS A 39 21.59 35.21 30.87
CA HIS A 39 22.76 34.45 30.43
C HIS A 39 22.75 34.22 28.92
N TYR A 40 21.63 33.76 28.35
CA TYR A 40 21.51 33.58 26.90
C TYR A 40 21.79 34.88 26.15
N ASN A 41 21.15 35.98 26.59
CA ASN A 41 21.32 37.28 25.99
C ASN A 41 22.76 37.79 26.10
N THR A 42 23.50 37.50 27.17
CA THR A 42 24.85 38.05 27.38
C THR A 42 25.94 37.17 26.79
N PHE A 43 25.82 35.86 26.94
CA PHE A 43 26.86 34.86 26.61
C PHE A 43 26.33 33.78 25.69
N GLY A 44 25.20 33.15 26.03
CA GLY A 44 24.73 31.93 25.36
C GLY A 44 24.55 32.05 23.86
N ARG A 45 24.07 33.22 23.37
CA ARG A 45 23.94 33.48 21.93
C ARG A 45 25.27 33.50 21.17
N PHE A 46 26.37 33.84 21.83
CA PHE A 46 27.72 33.84 21.24
C PHE A 46 28.40 32.48 21.38
N GLU A 47 28.01 31.72 22.40
CA GLU A 47 28.45 30.33 22.62
C GLU A 47 27.68 29.34 21.73
N GLY A 48 26.73 29.81 20.92
CA GLY A 48 25.92 28.95 20.05
C GLY A 48 24.86 28.13 20.78
N SER A 49 24.50 28.52 22.01
CA SER A 49 23.43 27.84 22.77
C SER A 49 22.06 28.12 22.18
N ASN A 50 21.11 27.20 22.36
CA ASN A 50 19.76 27.33 21.81
C ASN A 50 18.79 27.87 22.88
N PRO A 51 17.97 28.89 22.58
CA PRO A 51 17.06 29.53 23.54
C PRO A 51 15.78 28.72 23.82
N ASN A 52 15.45 27.77 22.95
CA ASN A 52 14.38 26.80 23.07
C ASN A 52 14.70 25.62 22.13
N ALA A 53 13.83 24.62 22.13
CA ALA A 53 14.02 23.40 21.36
C ALA A 53 13.98 23.62 19.84
N THR A 54 13.15 24.54 19.35
CA THR A 54 12.89 24.71 17.91
C THR A 54 13.82 25.70 17.21
N PHE A 55 14.55 26.53 17.96
CA PHE A 55 15.51 27.49 17.43
C PHE A 55 16.96 27.06 17.66
N ASN A 56 17.70 26.84 16.57
CA ASN A 56 19.11 26.51 16.62
C ASN A 56 19.97 27.73 16.27
N THR A 57 20.70 28.27 17.26
CA THR A 57 21.49 29.50 17.10
C THR A 57 22.58 29.36 16.03
N ASN A 58 23.32 28.25 16.03
CA ASN A 58 24.44 28.06 15.09
C ASN A 58 23.94 27.83 13.66
N GLN A 59 22.93 26.99 13.48
CA GLN A 59 22.34 26.72 12.18
C GLN A 59 21.68 27.99 11.62
N TYR A 60 20.95 28.74 12.44
CA TYR A 60 20.33 29.99 12.01
C TYR A 60 21.38 31.00 11.54
N LEU A 61 22.48 31.17 12.27
CA LEU A 61 23.55 32.08 11.85
C LEU A 61 24.30 31.59 10.60
N ALA A 62 24.48 30.29 10.44
CA ALA A 62 25.10 29.70 9.25
C ALA A 62 24.23 29.91 8.00
N ALA A 63 22.91 29.77 8.11
CA ALA A 63 21.97 29.98 7.02
C ALA A 63 21.72 31.47 6.71
N ASN A 64 22.03 32.37 7.65
CA ASN A 64 21.74 33.79 7.56
C ASN A 64 23.02 34.65 7.77
N PRO A 65 23.93 34.70 6.78
CA PRO A 65 25.20 35.41 6.90
C PRO A 65 25.07 36.91 7.16
N ASP A 66 23.96 37.52 6.74
CA ASP A 66 23.62 38.92 7.01
C ASP A 66 23.35 39.18 8.50
N VAL A 67 22.64 38.27 9.17
CA VAL A 67 22.39 38.32 10.62
C VAL A 67 23.69 38.08 11.38
N ALA A 68 24.50 37.12 10.92
CA ALA A 68 25.81 36.83 11.49
C ALA A 68 26.76 38.04 11.39
N ALA A 69 26.81 38.70 10.22
CA ALA A 69 27.62 39.89 10.00
C ALA A 69 27.13 41.10 10.81
N ALA A 70 25.82 41.21 11.05
CA ALA A 70 25.24 42.29 11.87
C ALA A 70 25.52 42.13 13.37
N GLY A 71 25.88 40.93 13.84
CA GLY A 71 26.19 40.66 15.25
C GLY A 71 25.02 40.87 16.22
N VAL A 72 23.79 40.92 15.70
CA VAL A 72 22.57 41.08 16.50
C VAL A 72 22.18 39.76 17.18
N ASN A 73 21.31 39.80 18.19
CA ASN A 73 20.81 38.58 18.81
C ASN A 73 19.99 37.78 17.77
N PRO A 74 20.41 36.55 17.40
CA PRO A 74 19.78 35.79 16.33
C PRO A 74 18.34 35.40 16.66
N PHE A 75 18.06 35.04 17.91
CA PHE A 75 16.70 34.69 18.33
C PHE A 75 15.77 35.92 18.35
N THR A 76 16.26 37.06 18.86
CA THR A 76 15.50 38.32 18.79
C THR A 76 15.24 38.76 17.35
N HIS A 77 16.24 38.60 16.47
CA HIS A 77 16.07 38.87 15.04
C HIS A 77 15.00 37.96 14.43
N PHE A 78 15.03 36.67 14.75
CA PHE A 78 14.08 35.71 14.23
C PHE A 78 12.63 36.04 14.61
N LEU A 79 12.39 36.33 15.90
CA LEU A 79 11.06 36.69 16.40
C LEU A 79 10.50 37.96 15.74
N ASN A 80 11.36 38.96 15.52
CA ASN A 80 10.93 40.26 15.00
C ASN A 80 10.81 40.28 13.47
N PHE A 81 11.71 39.58 12.78
CA PHE A 81 11.90 39.69 11.33
C PHE A 81 11.97 38.32 10.65
N GLY A 82 12.77 37.38 11.18
CA GLY A 82 13.10 36.14 10.47
C GLY A 82 11.89 35.31 10.03
N ALA A 83 10.90 35.10 10.91
CA ALA A 83 9.68 34.37 10.55
C ALA A 83 8.86 35.07 9.44
N LYS A 84 8.80 36.42 9.45
CA LYS A 84 8.14 37.22 8.40
C LYS A 84 8.85 37.15 7.06
N GLU A 85 10.17 37.00 7.11
CA GLU A 85 11.04 36.86 5.95
C GLU A 85 11.07 35.42 5.41
N GLY A 86 10.32 34.48 6.02
CA GLY A 86 10.30 33.08 5.61
C GLY A 86 11.56 32.31 5.99
N ARG A 87 12.36 32.81 6.95
CA ARG A 87 13.52 32.08 7.46
C ARG A 87 13.06 30.96 8.40
N ALA A 88 13.76 29.83 8.39
CA ALA A 88 13.52 28.73 9.32
C ALA A 88 14.37 28.91 10.60
N PRO A 89 13.87 28.52 11.78
CA PRO A 89 14.58 28.64 13.07
C PRO A 89 15.69 27.60 13.26
N SER A 90 15.65 26.48 12.55
CA SER A 90 16.69 25.43 12.51
C SER A 90 16.72 24.79 11.12
N ALA A 91 17.71 23.92 10.86
CA ALA A 91 17.81 23.19 9.60
C ALA A 91 16.80 22.04 9.49
N THR A 92 16.35 21.48 10.62
CA THR A 92 15.33 20.41 10.69
C THR A 92 13.91 20.96 10.74
N PHE A 93 13.75 22.27 10.96
CA PHE A 93 12.44 22.91 10.97
C PHE A 93 11.87 23.03 9.55
N PRO A 94 10.56 22.78 9.35
CA PRO A 94 9.90 22.97 8.06
C PRO A 94 10.20 24.33 7.42
N SER A 95 10.85 24.31 6.26
CA SER A 95 11.21 25.53 5.55
C SER A 95 9.99 26.23 4.97
N PHE A 96 10.10 27.52 4.68
CA PHE A 96 9.06 28.25 3.95
C PHE A 96 8.72 27.61 2.59
N ALA A 97 9.70 26.96 1.95
CA ALA A 97 9.51 26.28 0.66
C ALA A 97 8.69 24.98 0.81
N SER A 98 9.00 24.18 1.83
CA SER A 98 8.33 22.90 2.10
C SER A 98 7.00 23.02 2.85
N PHE A 99 6.66 24.21 3.34
CA PHE A 99 5.40 24.48 4.02
C PHE A 99 4.23 24.49 3.02
N ASP A 100 3.23 23.62 3.23
CA ASP A 100 1.98 23.60 2.48
C ASP A 100 0.95 24.54 3.13
N GLU A 101 0.85 25.77 2.61
CA GLU A 101 -0.10 26.74 3.11
C GLU A 101 -1.56 26.39 2.79
N LYS A 102 -1.81 25.61 1.73
CA LYS A 102 -3.18 25.30 1.31
C LYS A 102 -3.79 24.31 2.27
N ALA A 103 -3.06 23.25 2.59
CA ALA A 103 -3.46 22.28 3.62
C ALA A 103 -3.66 22.98 4.97
N TYR A 104 -2.69 23.79 5.40
CA TYR A 104 -2.74 24.46 6.69
C TYR A 104 -3.91 25.46 6.80
N LEU A 105 -4.19 26.28 5.77
CA LEU A 105 -5.30 27.23 5.80
C LEU A 105 -6.67 26.57 5.62
N ALA A 106 -6.77 25.50 4.82
CA ALA A 106 -8.02 24.75 4.65
C ALA A 106 -8.46 24.10 5.97
N ALA A 107 -7.50 23.58 6.72
CA ALA A 107 -7.72 22.96 8.02
C ALA A 107 -7.98 23.97 9.16
N ASN A 108 -7.64 25.25 8.98
CA ASN A 108 -7.77 26.29 10.00
C ASN A 108 -8.55 27.54 9.51
N PRO A 109 -9.88 27.45 9.34
CA PRO A 109 -10.69 28.54 8.77
C PRO A 109 -10.70 29.85 9.59
N ASP A 110 -10.40 29.77 10.89
CA ASP A 110 -10.29 30.93 11.78
C ASP A 110 -9.13 31.86 11.38
N LEU A 111 -8.05 31.32 10.81
CA LEU A 111 -6.93 32.12 10.30
C LEU A 111 -7.37 33.00 9.12
N GLY A 112 -8.21 32.44 8.23
CA GLY A 112 -8.82 33.19 7.14
C GLY A 112 -9.70 34.33 7.65
N ALA A 113 -10.51 34.09 8.70
CA ALA A 113 -11.32 35.12 9.34
C ALA A 113 -10.47 36.21 10.02
N ALA A 114 -9.27 35.87 10.50
CA ALA A 114 -8.27 36.81 11.04
C ALA A 114 -7.47 37.55 9.95
N GLY A 115 -7.73 37.30 8.66
CA GLY A 115 -7.05 37.94 7.54
C GLY A 115 -5.71 37.30 7.16
N ILE A 116 -5.40 36.12 7.71
CA ILE A 116 -4.21 35.32 7.37
C ILE A 116 -4.57 34.46 6.16
N THR A 117 -4.32 34.98 4.96
CA THR A 117 -4.69 34.32 3.69
C THR A 117 -3.52 34.11 2.72
N THR A 118 -2.33 34.58 3.10
CA THR A 118 -1.12 34.47 2.27
C THR A 118 -0.16 33.45 2.87
N LYS A 119 0.63 32.78 2.02
CA LYS A 119 1.67 31.83 2.46
C LYS A 119 2.61 32.44 3.52
N GLY A 120 3.04 33.69 3.32
CA GLY A 120 3.88 34.42 4.27
C GLY A 120 3.26 34.56 5.66
N ALA A 121 2.01 35.03 5.72
CA ALA A 121 1.30 35.20 6.98
C ALA A 121 0.96 33.85 7.64
N ALA A 122 0.62 32.83 6.84
CA ALA A 122 0.33 31.48 7.32
C ALA A 122 1.60 30.82 7.91
N TYR A 123 2.74 30.95 7.24
CA TYR A 123 4.01 30.45 7.74
C TYR A 123 4.45 31.20 9.00
N GLU A 124 4.32 32.53 9.04
CA GLU A 124 4.60 33.30 10.26
C GLU A 124 3.72 32.82 11.42
N HIS A 125 2.43 32.56 11.16
CA HIS A 125 1.52 32.03 12.17
C HIS A 125 1.96 30.65 12.65
N PHE A 126 2.23 29.71 11.73
CA PHE A 126 2.71 28.37 12.06
C PHE A 126 3.96 28.42 12.94
N VAL A 127 4.98 29.16 12.50
CA VAL A 127 6.25 29.32 13.21
C VAL A 127 6.08 29.95 14.58
N LYS A 128 5.18 30.92 14.76
CA LYS A 128 5.06 31.64 16.04
C LYS A 128 4.05 31.04 17.00
N PHE A 129 3.02 30.40 16.49
CA PHE A 129 1.85 29.98 17.28
C PHE A 129 1.42 28.57 16.91
N GLY A 130 1.24 28.30 15.62
CA GLY A 130 0.61 27.08 15.12
C GLY A 130 1.31 25.78 15.54
N GLN A 131 2.64 25.78 15.60
CA GLN A 131 3.43 24.64 16.08
C GLN A 131 3.22 24.29 17.56
N PHE A 132 2.49 25.10 18.32
CA PHE A 132 2.21 24.90 19.76
C PHE A 132 0.70 24.93 20.08
N GLU A 133 -0.14 24.70 19.06
CA GLU A 133 -1.59 24.80 19.15
C GLU A 133 -2.31 23.53 18.68
N ALA A 134 -1.58 22.44 18.41
CA ALA A 134 -2.12 21.18 17.87
C ALA A 134 -3.08 21.40 16.68
N ARG A 135 -2.70 22.31 15.77
CA ARG A 135 -3.53 22.75 14.63
C ARG A 135 -3.54 21.64 13.56
N PRO A 136 -4.70 21.14 13.11
CA PRO A 136 -4.77 20.20 12.01
C PRO A 136 -4.08 20.74 10.75
N GLY A 137 -3.34 19.89 10.03
CA GLY A 137 -2.55 20.28 8.85
C GLY A 137 -1.27 21.06 9.14
N ALA A 138 -0.89 21.25 10.42
CA ALA A 138 0.42 21.78 10.79
C ALA A 138 1.51 20.73 10.50
N PRO A 139 2.64 21.09 9.86
CA PRO A 139 3.76 20.18 9.76
C PRO A 139 4.32 19.80 11.14
N ALA A 140 4.71 18.55 11.31
CA ALA A 140 5.44 18.10 12.50
C ALA A 140 6.77 18.88 12.63
N VAL A 141 7.10 19.26 13.87
CA VAL A 141 8.34 19.97 14.19
C VAL A 141 9.21 19.06 15.03
N ASP A 142 10.31 18.57 14.46
CA ASP A 142 11.36 17.92 15.24
C ASP A 142 12.11 18.98 16.06
N THR A 143 11.82 19.01 17.35
CA THR A 143 12.42 19.97 18.30
C THR A 143 13.81 19.54 18.78
N GLY A 144 14.32 18.38 18.36
CA GLY A 144 15.60 17.84 18.79
C GLY A 144 15.72 17.58 20.31
N VAL A 145 14.62 17.72 21.05
CA VAL A 145 14.49 17.21 22.43
C VAL A 145 14.18 15.73 22.27
N PRO A 146 15.03 14.83 22.81
CA PRO A 146 14.71 13.42 22.80
C PRO A 146 13.38 13.21 23.53
N GLY A 147 12.46 12.48 22.90
CA GLY A 147 11.27 12.01 23.59
C GLY A 147 11.63 11.19 24.82
N GLN A 148 10.72 11.15 25.76
CA GLN A 148 10.84 10.40 26.99
C GLN A 148 10.25 9.01 26.84
N THR A 149 10.72 8.11 27.70
CA THR A 149 10.13 6.78 27.85
C THR A 149 9.49 6.68 29.22
N PHE A 150 8.18 6.44 29.24
CA PHE A 150 7.39 6.21 30.43
C PHE A 150 7.09 4.73 30.54
N THR A 151 7.30 4.14 31.70
CA THR A 151 6.91 2.75 31.97
C THR A 151 5.87 2.77 33.06
N LEU A 152 4.63 2.41 32.72
CA LEU A 152 3.54 2.37 33.67
C LEU A 152 3.81 1.32 34.74
N THR A 153 3.30 1.57 35.93
CA THR A 153 3.42 0.69 37.08
C THR A 153 2.09 0.01 37.39
N THR A 154 2.07 -0.93 38.33
CA THR A 154 0.83 -1.59 38.77
C THR A 154 0.00 -0.70 39.71
N ALA A 155 0.36 0.58 39.86
CA ALA A 155 -0.37 1.54 40.65
C ALA A 155 -1.71 1.87 39.98
N THR A 156 -2.77 1.94 40.77
CA THR A 156 -4.09 2.31 40.27
C THR A 156 -4.21 3.82 40.08
N GLY A 157 -4.64 4.27 38.91
CA GLY A 157 -4.92 5.67 38.62
C GLY A 157 -3.69 6.48 38.23
N GLU A 158 -2.70 5.86 37.58
CA GLU A 158 -1.53 6.54 37.06
C GLU A 158 -1.94 7.50 35.94
N ILE A 159 -1.53 8.77 36.03
CA ILE A 159 -1.75 9.77 34.98
C ILE A 159 -0.39 10.08 34.39
N VAL A 160 -0.16 9.61 33.16
CA VAL A 160 1.07 9.83 32.41
C VAL A 160 0.76 10.74 31.24
N ASN A 161 1.43 11.89 31.20
CA ASN A 161 1.35 12.82 30.07
C ASN A 161 2.73 12.88 29.43
N GLY A 162 2.79 12.66 28.12
CA GLY A 162 3.99 12.93 27.36
C GLY A 162 4.19 14.43 27.14
N THR A 163 5.13 14.71 26.27
CA THR A 163 5.78 15.99 26.04
C THR A 163 5.35 16.55 24.69
N SER A 164 6.19 17.38 24.09
CA SER A 164 6.01 17.90 22.73
C SER A 164 6.94 17.22 21.72
N ALA A 165 7.51 16.06 22.08
CA ALA A 165 8.44 15.28 21.29
C ALA A 165 7.93 13.83 21.26
N ASN A 166 8.42 13.01 20.33
CA ASN A 166 7.97 11.63 20.15
C ASN A 166 8.26 10.76 21.38
N ASP A 167 7.28 10.58 22.25
CA ASP A 167 7.39 9.82 23.49
C ASP A 167 7.08 8.33 23.29
N THR A 168 7.50 7.52 24.26
CA THR A 168 7.21 6.08 24.31
C THR A 168 6.61 5.71 25.65
N PHE A 169 5.46 5.04 25.62
CA PHE A 169 4.78 4.51 26.79
C PHE A 169 4.89 2.99 26.77
N ASN A 170 5.30 2.38 27.86
CA ASN A 170 5.38 0.93 27.98
C ASN A 170 4.41 0.46 29.06
N ALA A 171 3.55 -0.49 28.73
CA ALA A 171 2.66 -1.11 29.68
C ALA A 171 2.50 -2.62 29.44
N VAL A 172 2.06 -3.31 30.48
CA VAL A 172 1.73 -4.72 30.47
C VAL A 172 0.24 -4.86 30.76
N VAL A 173 -0.45 -5.67 29.97
CA VAL A 173 -1.83 -6.08 30.20
C VAL A 173 -1.85 -7.57 30.52
N ALA A 174 -2.42 -7.92 31.66
CA ALA A 174 -2.60 -9.27 32.15
C ALA A 174 -4.05 -9.48 32.61
N GLU A 175 -4.61 -10.66 32.34
CA GLU A 175 -5.95 -11.00 32.81
C GLU A 175 -6.00 -11.57 34.23
N ASP A 176 -7.08 -11.22 34.93
CA ASP A 176 -7.45 -11.79 36.23
C ASP A 176 -8.24 -13.09 36.00
N ALA A 177 -7.55 -14.22 36.12
CA ALA A 177 -8.22 -15.51 36.27
C ALA A 177 -9.15 -15.42 37.48
N GLY A 178 -10.46 -15.66 37.32
CA GLY A 178 -11.52 -15.59 38.35
C GLY A 178 -11.31 -16.40 39.64
N PHE A 179 -10.22 -16.13 40.34
CA PHE A 179 -9.77 -16.61 41.63
C PHE A 179 -9.63 -15.40 42.53
N PRO A 180 -10.01 -15.49 43.81
CA PRO A 180 -10.10 -14.34 44.71
C PRO A 180 -8.73 -13.80 45.18
N THR A 181 -7.63 -14.20 44.53
CA THR A 181 -6.27 -13.73 44.81
C THR A 181 -5.79 -12.85 43.66
N LEU A 182 -6.32 -11.62 43.68
CA LEU A 182 -5.87 -10.41 43.00
C LEU A 182 -4.44 -10.51 42.41
N VAL A 183 -4.32 -10.72 41.10
CA VAL A 183 -3.05 -10.48 40.40
C VAL A 183 -2.97 -9.00 40.03
N THR A 184 -2.12 -8.28 40.75
CA THR A 184 -1.78 -6.87 40.54
C THR A 184 -0.72 -6.70 39.44
N SER A 185 -0.83 -7.40 38.31
CA SER A 185 0.25 -7.47 37.30
C SER A 185 0.04 -6.56 36.09
N SER A 186 -1.20 -6.17 35.76
CA SER A 186 -1.46 -5.15 34.73
C SER A 186 -0.91 -3.80 35.18
N THR A 187 -0.18 -3.14 34.30
CA THR A 187 0.30 -1.77 34.52
C THR A 187 -0.56 -0.73 33.83
N LEU A 188 -1.44 -1.13 32.90
CA LEU A 188 -2.51 -0.27 32.37
C LEU A 188 -3.88 -0.80 32.82
N ASN A 189 -4.46 -0.16 33.83
CA ASN A 189 -5.74 -0.53 34.44
C ASN A 189 -6.84 0.53 34.20
N ALA A 190 -8.06 0.22 34.67
CA ALA A 190 -9.29 0.99 34.42
C ALA A 190 -9.24 2.48 34.76
N PHE A 191 -8.34 2.84 35.66
CA PHE A 191 -8.27 4.18 36.22
C PHE A 191 -7.08 4.97 35.67
N ASP A 192 -6.20 4.31 34.91
CA ASP A 192 -5.00 4.96 34.37
C ASP A 192 -5.35 5.79 33.14
N GLN A 193 -4.56 6.84 32.93
CA GLN A 193 -4.68 7.77 31.82
C GLN A 193 -3.31 7.98 31.19
N VAL A 194 -3.24 7.72 29.88
CA VAL A 194 -2.07 8.00 29.04
C VAL A 194 -2.48 9.04 28.02
N THR A 195 -1.76 10.16 27.99
CA THR A 195 -1.89 11.20 26.97
C THR A 195 -0.55 11.38 26.28
N GLY A 196 -0.45 11.21 24.95
CA GLY A 196 0.82 11.30 24.23
C GLY A 196 1.40 12.71 24.22
N GLY A 197 0.61 13.72 23.84
CA GLY A 197 1.05 15.12 23.86
C GLY A 197 1.12 15.69 22.45
N GLU A 198 2.20 16.41 22.12
CA GLU A 198 2.51 16.76 20.71
C GLU A 198 3.66 15.87 20.23
N GLY A 199 3.71 15.57 18.93
CA GLY A 199 4.71 14.66 18.37
C GLY A 199 4.04 13.45 17.74
N VAL A 200 4.84 12.42 17.45
CA VAL A 200 4.34 11.09 17.09
C VAL A 200 4.72 10.15 18.21
N ASP A 201 3.73 9.79 19.01
CA ASP A 201 3.91 9.04 20.24
C ASP A 201 3.64 7.54 20.02
N THR A 202 4.32 6.70 20.79
CA THR A 202 4.20 5.24 20.70
C THR A 202 3.78 4.63 22.03
N LEU A 203 2.76 3.78 22.04
CA LEU A 203 2.42 2.92 23.18
C LEU A 203 2.79 1.47 22.85
N ASN A 204 3.70 0.88 23.62
CA ASN A 204 4.02 -0.54 23.59
C ASN A 204 3.25 -1.27 24.70
N LEU A 205 2.35 -2.16 24.29
CA LEU A 205 1.59 -3.04 25.15
C LEU A 205 2.12 -4.45 25.01
N VAL A 206 2.51 -5.04 26.13
CA VAL A 206 2.83 -6.47 26.20
C VAL A 206 1.67 -7.20 26.87
N VAL A 207 1.09 -8.17 26.17
CA VAL A 207 -0.01 -9.00 26.68
C VAL A 207 0.57 -10.29 27.27
N GLN A 208 0.22 -10.62 28.52
CA GLN A 208 0.72 -11.81 29.23
C GLN A 208 -0.41 -12.71 29.77
N ASP A 209 -0.26 -14.04 29.68
CA ASP A 209 -1.14 -15.06 30.31
C ASP A 209 -0.50 -15.54 31.61
N PHE A 210 -1.33 -15.64 32.65
CA PHE A 210 -1.01 -16.31 33.90
C PHE A 210 -1.93 -17.53 34.11
N GLY A 211 -1.79 -18.58 33.29
CA GLY A 211 -2.26 -19.92 33.63
C GLY A 211 -3.42 -20.48 32.82
N GLY A 212 -3.43 -20.29 31.49
CA GLY A 212 -4.33 -21.01 30.59
C GLY A 212 -5.72 -20.39 30.44
N LEU A 213 -5.83 -19.08 30.69
CA LEU A 213 -6.97 -18.27 30.30
C LEU A 213 -6.53 -17.34 29.18
N THR A 214 -7.35 -17.25 28.13
CA THR A 214 -7.08 -16.46 26.94
C THR A 214 -7.04 -14.99 27.32
N GLY A 215 -5.84 -14.40 27.40
CA GLY A 215 -5.70 -12.96 27.63
C GLY A 215 -6.45 -12.18 26.56
N ASP A 216 -7.55 -11.51 26.93
CA ASP A 216 -8.39 -10.74 26.03
C ASP A 216 -8.03 -9.24 26.11
N VAL A 217 -7.46 -8.72 25.03
CA VAL A 217 -7.16 -7.28 24.88
C VAL A 217 -8.45 -6.45 24.67
N SER A 218 -9.60 -7.09 24.40
CA SER A 218 -10.90 -6.43 24.19
C SER A 218 -11.38 -5.62 25.38
N THR A 219 -10.80 -5.85 26.56
CA THR A 219 -11.18 -5.16 27.80
C THR A 219 -10.17 -4.11 28.25
N LEU A 220 -9.27 -3.64 27.38
CA LEU A 220 -8.28 -2.59 27.68
C LEU A 220 -8.89 -1.50 28.56
N GLN A 221 -8.49 -1.48 29.82
CA GLN A 221 -9.30 -0.83 30.85
C GLN A 221 -8.98 0.68 30.94
N GLY A 222 -7.74 1.08 30.65
CA GLY A 222 -7.27 2.47 30.80
C GLY A 222 -7.68 3.39 29.66
N THR A 223 -7.58 4.70 29.89
CA THR A 223 -7.83 5.72 28.85
C THR A 223 -6.54 6.09 28.14
N VAL A 224 -6.43 5.81 26.85
CA VAL A 224 -5.29 6.21 25.99
C VAL A 224 -5.78 7.22 24.95
N GLN A 225 -5.16 8.39 24.91
CA GLN A 225 -5.51 9.46 23.96
C GLN A 225 -4.29 10.16 23.38
N GLY A 226 -4.37 10.55 22.11
CA GLY A 226 -3.32 11.29 21.42
C GLY A 226 -2.00 10.53 21.40
N VAL A 227 -2.06 9.21 21.21
CA VAL A 227 -0.91 8.37 20.93
C VAL A 227 -1.13 7.76 19.56
N GLU A 228 -0.26 8.06 18.61
CA GLU A 228 -0.47 7.79 17.19
C GLU A 228 -0.13 6.34 16.82
N ILE A 229 0.87 5.74 17.46
CA ILE A 229 1.33 4.37 17.16
C ILE A 229 1.08 3.46 18.36
N ILE A 230 0.24 2.45 18.18
CA ILE A 230 -0.05 1.45 19.21
C ILE A 230 0.60 0.12 18.79
N ASN A 231 1.55 -0.37 19.56
CA ASN A 231 2.14 -1.69 19.38
C ASN A 231 1.58 -2.65 20.41
N VAL A 232 0.92 -3.72 19.96
CA VAL A 232 0.39 -4.78 20.82
C VAL A 232 1.19 -6.05 20.57
N ASP A 233 2.13 -6.32 21.47
CA ASP A 233 2.97 -7.51 21.46
C ASP A 233 2.34 -8.63 22.28
N GLN A 234 2.06 -9.75 21.60
CA GLN A 234 1.48 -10.96 22.18
C GLN A 234 2.52 -12.08 22.35
N ALA A 235 3.71 -11.74 22.81
CA ALA A 235 4.80 -12.68 23.09
C ALA A 235 4.31 -13.89 23.91
N ASN A 236 4.63 -15.10 23.42
CA ASN A 236 4.39 -16.45 23.99
C ASN A 236 3.31 -17.34 23.32
N GLY A 237 2.90 -17.10 22.07
CA GLY A 237 2.05 -18.06 21.34
C GLY A 237 0.72 -18.35 22.05
N LEU A 238 0.22 -17.34 22.75
CA LEU A 238 -0.80 -17.40 23.80
C LEU A 238 -2.21 -17.68 23.26
N LEU A 239 -2.40 -17.63 21.94
CA LEU A 239 -3.67 -17.87 21.27
C LEU A 239 -3.55 -18.95 20.18
N ALA A 240 -2.68 -19.96 20.39
CA ALA A 240 -2.59 -21.14 19.52
C ALA A 240 -3.91 -21.97 19.42
N ASN A 241 -5.04 -21.43 19.89
CA ASN A 241 -6.34 -22.08 19.87
C ASN A 241 -7.48 -21.14 19.47
N GLY A 242 -7.28 -20.23 18.50
CA GLY A 242 -8.37 -19.61 17.71
C GLY A 242 -9.50 -18.90 18.50
N THR A 243 -9.29 -18.59 19.76
CA THR A 243 -10.22 -17.87 20.67
C THR A 243 -9.56 -16.58 21.16
N GLY A 244 -8.78 -15.94 20.27
CA GLY A 244 -8.25 -14.61 20.49
C GLY A 244 -9.36 -13.57 20.48
N GLY A 245 -9.38 -12.72 21.51
CA GLY A 245 -10.33 -11.61 21.57
C GLY A 245 -10.11 -10.58 20.46
N THR A 246 -11.14 -9.77 20.21
CA THR A 246 -11.08 -8.71 19.20
C THR A 246 -10.53 -7.41 19.82
N LEU A 247 -9.49 -6.84 19.22
CA LEU A 247 -8.95 -5.54 19.61
C LEU A 247 -9.84 -4.42 19.09
N ALA A 248 -10.50 -3.67 19.98
CA ALA A 248 -11.31 -2.53 19.58
C ALA A 248 -10.42 -1.28 19.38
N ALA A 249 -10.33 -0.78 18.14
CA ALA A 249 -9.56 0.41 17.80
C ALA A 249 -10.03 1.66 18.57
N GLY A 250 -11.33 1.71 18.91
CA GLY A 250 -11.92 2.76 19.73
C GLY A 250 -11.35 2.90 21.15
N ALA A 251 -10.55 1.94 21.63
CA ALA A 251 -9.82 2.06 22.90
C ALA A 251 -8.65 3.07 22.83
N PHE A 252 -8.20 3.43 21.63
CA PHE A 252 -7.04 4.30 21.40
C PHE A 252 -7.45 5.54 20.60
N ALA A 253 -7.97 6.56 21.30
CA ALA A 253 -8.44 7.76 20.62
C ALA A 253 -7.27 8.56 20.04
N GLY A 254 -7.29 8.79 18.73
CA GLY A 254 -6.20 9.49 18.03
C GLY A 254 -5.09 8.56 17.52
N ALA A 255 -5.21 7.24 17.70
CA ALA A 255 -4.29 6.31 17.05
C ALA A 255 -4.39 6.43 15.53
N GLU A 256 -3.25 6.50 14.85
CA GLU A 256 -3.15 6.44 13.39
C GLU A 256 -2.79 5.03 12.95
N GLN A 257 -2.02 4.29 13.76
CA GLN A 257 -1.58 2.94 13.45
C GLN A 257 -1.74 2.02 14.66
N ILE A 258 -2.31 0.84 14.43
CA ILE A 258 -2.47 -0.19 15.44
C ILE A 258 -1.78 -1.46 14.94
N TRP A 259 -0.63 -1.75 15.52
CA TRP A 259 0.25 -2.86 15.17
C TRP A 259 0.02 -4.05 16.10
N GLN A 260 -0.15 -5.22 15.51
CA GLN A 260 -0.10 -6.50 16.21
C GLN A 260 1.25 -7.18 15.94
N ILE A 261 1.90 -7.63 17.01
CA ILE A 261 3.25 -8.17 16.95
C ILE A 261 3.25 -9.61 17.46
N ASN A 262 3.99 -10.48 16.77
CA ASN A 262 4.19 -11.91 17.06
C ASN A 262 2.97 -12.82 16.80
N GLN A 263 1.74 -12.34 17.01
CA GLN A 263 0.51 -13.10 16.78
C GLN A 263 -0.62 -12.18 16.31
N ALA A 264 -1.34 -12.60 15.27
CA ALA A 264 -2.48 -11.86 14.75
C ALA A 264 -3.81 -12.31 15.40
N ASN A 265 -4.63 -11.30 15.65
CA ASN A 265 -5.99 -11.30 16.18
C ASN A 265 -6.84 -10.33 15.35
N SER A 266 -8.15 -10.41 15.54
CA SER A 266 -9.05 -9.48 14.85
C SER A 266 -8.96 -8.06 15.43
N ILE A 267 -9.00 -7.03 14.57
CA ILE A 267 -9.17 -5.61 14.94
C ILE A 267 -10.58 -5.18 14.56
N SER A 268 -11.23 -4.38 15.41
CA SER A 268 -12.55 -3.84 15.10
C SER A 268 -12.70 -2.34 15.28
N GLY A 269 -13.55 -1.76 14.42
CA GLY A 269 -13.98 -0.39 14.52
C GLY A 269 -12.93 0.64 14.11
N LEU A 270 -12.04 0.30 13.16
CA LEU A 270 -11.08 1.25 12.61
C LEU A 270 -11.79 2.39 11.89
N ALA A 271 -11.41 3.63 12.20
CA ALA A 271 -11.91 4.83 11.55
C ALA A 271 -11.18 5.10 10.22
N GLU A 272 -11.73 6.01 9.40
CA GLU A 272 -11.07 6.47 8.18
C GLU A 272 -9.65 6.99 8.48
N GLY A 273 -8.68 6.54 7.69
CA GLY A 273 -7.27 6.93 7.83
C GLY A 273 -6.47 6.16 8.88
N GLN A 274 -7.09 5.25 9.65
CA GLN A 274 -6.35 4.37 10.55
C GLN A 274 -5.81 3.14 9.81
N THR A 275 -4.57 2.76 10.13
CA THR A 275 -3.89 1.59 9.56
C THR A 275 -3.87 0.43 10.54
N ALA A 276 -4.26 -0.75 10.06
CA ALA A 276 -4.04 -2.02 10.75
C ALA A 276 -2.66 -2.56 10.38
N GLY A 277 -1.77 -2.69 11.35
CA GLY A 277 -0.42 -3.20 11.17
C GLY A 277 -0.25 -4.62 11.69
N PHE A 278 0.51 -5.44 10.97
CA PHE A 278 0.89 -6.79 11.37
C PHE A 278 2.40 -6.94 11.23
N ARG A 279 3.08 -7.30 12.32
CA ARG A 279 4.54 -7.42 12.37
C ARG A 279 4.95 -8.77 12.94
N ASN A 280 5.93 -9.44 12.31
CA ASN A 280 6.51 -10.69 12.82
C ASN A 280 5.44 -11.74 13.20
N THR A 281 4.33 -11.77 12.46
CA THR A 281 3.13 -12.49 12.84
C THR A 281 3.19 -13.94 12.36
N ALA A 282 2.84 -14.90 13.21
CA ALA A 282 2.74 -16.31 12.83
C ALA A 282 1.52 -16.61 11.93
N ALA A 283 1.64 -17.65 11.09
CA ALA A 283 0.60 -18.21 10.24
C ALA A 283 -0.75 -18.39 10.99
N THR A 284 -1.68 -17.47 10.76
CA THR A 284 -3.00 -17.41 11.42
C THR A 284 -4.00 -16.65 10.53
N THR A 285 -5.29 -16.71 10.89
CA THR A 285 -6.34 -15.89 10.25
C THR A 285 -6.78 -14.78 11.19
N ALA A 286 -6.82 -13.53 10.70
CA ALA A 286 -7.33 -12.38 11.43
C ALA A 286 -8.35 -11.60 10.60
N SER A 287 -9.29 -10.91 11.27
CA SER A 287 -10.28 -10.05 10.61
C SER A 287 -10.09 -8.60 11.02
N VAL A 288 -10.12 -7.68 10.05
CA VAL A 288 -9.93 -6.24 10.25
C VAL A 288 -11.22 -5.54 9.81
N THR A 289 -11.98 -5.05 10.79
CA THR A 289 -13.27 -4.41 10.52
C THR A 289 -13.19 -2.89 10.66
N PHE A 290 -13.67 -2.19 9.63
CA PHE A 290 -13.70 -0.74 9.57
C PHE A 290 -15.10 -0.21 9.92
N ALA A 291 -15.15 0.99 10.50
CA ALA A 291 -16.38 1.67 10.83
C ALA A 291 -17.17 2.04 9.56
N ALA A 292 -18.50 2.08 9.64
CA ALA A 292 -19.38 2.30 8.49
C ALA A 292 -19.15 3.60 7.70
N ALA A 293 -18.48 4.60 8.31
CA ALA A 293 -18.13 5.86 7.65
C ALA A 293 -16.80 5.81 6.88
N ALA A 294 -15.98 4.77 7.08
CA ALA A 294 -14.74 4.60 6.38
C ALA A 294 -14.99 4.16 4.93
N THR A 295 -14.23 4.74 4.02
CA THR A 295 -14.19 4.44 2.59
C THR A 295 -12.89 3.81 2.16
N THR A 296 -11.83 3.98 2.95
CA THR A 296 -10.50 3.45 2.67
C THR A 296 -10.07 2.52 3.80
N ALA A 297 -9.59 1.33 3.45
CA ALA A 297 -8.94 0.41 4.38
C ALA A 297 -7.43 0.43 4.14
N ALA A 298 -6.64 0.56 5.21
CA ALA A 298 -5.18 0.52 5.14
C ALA A 298 -4.62 -0.63 5.98
N ILE A 299 -3.85 -1.50 5.34
CA ILE A 299 -3.19 -2.66 5.94
C ILE A 299 -1.67 -2.52 5.73
N ALA A 300 -0.90 -2.67 6.81
CA ALA A 300 0.55 -2.64 6.77
C ALA A 300 1.13 -3.96 7.27
N LEU A 301 2.06 -4.53 6.50
CA LEU A 301 2.72 -5.81 6.78
C LEU A 301 4.21 -5.57 7.04
N ASP A 302 4.79 -6.28 8.00
CA ASP A 302 6.21 -6.19 8.33
C ASP A 302 6.72 -7.55 8.80
N GLU A 303 7.36 -8.31 7.91
CA GLU A 303 7.83 -9.68 8.19
C GLU A 303 6.68 -10.59 8.67
N VAL A 304 5.53 -10.54 8.00
CA VAL A 304 4.40 -11.44 8.29
C VAL A 304 4.68 -12.83 7.72
N ALA A 305 4.37 -13.93 8.43
CA ALA A 305 4.58 -15.29 7.89
C ALA A 305 3.70 -15.56 6.66
N SER A 306 4.20 -16.36 5.72
CA SER A 306 3.55 -16.68 4.44
C SER A 306 2.06 -17.07 4.59
N ASP A 307 1.72 -18.03 5.44
CA ASP A 307 0.34 -18.54 5.55
C ASP A 307 -0.62 -17.64 6.38
N THR A 308 -0.35 -16.33 6.47
CA THR A 308 -1.18 -15.40 7.27
C THR A 308 -2.31 -14.82 6.43
N ARG A 309 -3.55 -15.10 6.83
CA ARG A 309 -4.76 -14.58 6.17
C ARG A 309 -5.35 -13.38 6.90
N ILE A 310 -5.60 -12.28 6.18
CA ILE A 310 -6.14 -11.03 6.75
C ILE A 310 -7.46 -10.67 6.05
N ASN A 311 -8.59 -11.04 6.65
CA ASN A 311 -9.91 -10.71 6.12
C ASN A 311 -10.23 -9.23 6.39
N VAL A 312 -10.52 -8.45 5.37
CA VAL A 312 -10.94 -7.04 5.51
C VAL A 312 -12.46 -6.96 5.44
N GLU A 313 -13.08 -6.19 6.34
CA GLU A 313 -14.54 -6.00 6.37
C GLU A 313 -14.93 -4.53 6.52
N GLY A 314 -15.93 -4.08 5.77
CA GLY A 314 -16.52 -2.76 5.95
C GLY A 314 -17.44 -2.35 4.80
N THR A 315 -18.73 -2.13 5.10
CA THR A 315 -19.78 -1.86 4.10
C THR A 315 -19.57 -0.61 3.23
N GLY A 316 -18.73 0.31 3.67
CA GLY A 316 -18.42 1.56 2.97
C GLY A 316 -17.09 1.55 2.21
N ILE A 317 -16.28 0.49 2.36
CA ILE A 317 -14.93 0.43 1.81
C ILE A 317 -15.01 0.31 0.29
N ASN A 318 -14.46 1.31 -0.40
CA ASN A 318 -14.31 1.31 -1.86
C ASN A 318 -12.87 1.09 -2.31
N THR A 319 -11.90 1.33 -1.41
CA THR A 319 -10.47 1.22 -1.67
C THR A 319 -9.78 0.46 -0.54
N ILE A 320 -8.97 -0.55 -0.88
CA ILE A 320 -8.07 -1.23 0.06
C ILE A 320 -6.63 -0.90 -0.35
N ASN A 321 -5.81 -0.47 0.60
CA ASN A 321 -4.38 -0.23 0.44
C ASN A 321 -3.61 -1.23 1.30
N ILE A 322 -2.70 -1.98 0.69
CA ILE A 322 -1.81 -2.93 1.34
C ILE A 322 -0.37 -2.51 1.07
N SER A 323 0.46 -2.51 2.10
CA SER A 323 1.87 -2.16 1.97
C SER A 323 2.77 -2.99 2.87
N GLY A 324 4.03 -3.13 2.50
CA GLY A 324 5.09 -3.62 3.38
C GLY A 324 5.71 -4.95 2.93
N SER A 325 5.93 -5.87 3.87
CA SER A 325 6.65 -7.12 3.58
C SER A 325 6.07 -8.36 4.26
N VAL A 326 6.26 -9.48 3.60
CA VAL A 326 5.98 -10.85 4.04
C VAL A 326 7.32 -11.59 4.15
N VAL A 327 7.40 -12.56 5.04
CA VAL A 327 8.53 -13.49 5.12
C VAL A 327 8.43 -14.43 3.93
N GLU A 328 9.49 -14.43 3.12
CA GLU A 328 9.65 -15.36 2.00
C GLU A 328 9.30 -16.79 2.43
N PRO A 329 8.35 -17.44 1.74
CA PRO A 329 7.96 -18.79 2.08
C PRO A 329 9.15 -19.76 1.95
N ASP A 330 9.10 -20.87 2.69
CA ASP A 330 9.87 -22.02 2.24
C ASP A 330 9.22 -22.57 0.96
N ALA A 331 9.95 -23.35 0.15
CA ALA A 331 9.52 -23.77 -1.19
C ALA A 331 8.27 -24.69 -1.23
N THR A 332 7.46 -24.74 -0.17
CA THR A 332 6.30 -25.64 -0.03
C THR A 332 4.99 -24.98 0.40
N THR A 333 4.97 -23.67 0.71
CA THR A 333 3.77 -22.98 1.19
C THR A 333 3.73 -21.54 0.71
N ASP A 334 2.83 -21.19 -0.20
CA ASP A 334 2.77 -19.83 -0.70
C ASP A 334 2.21 -18.87 0.35
N ALA A 335 2.70 -17.62 0.32
CA ALA A 335 2.10 -16.62 1.16
C ALA A 335 0.72 -16.29 0.63
N VAL A 336 -0.36 -16.43 1.39
CA VAL A 336 -1.71 -16.14 0.88
C VAL A 336 -2.28 -14.91 1.58
N LEU A 337 -2.14 -13.75 0.96
CA LEU A 337 -2.87 -12.55 1.38
C LEU A 337 -4.29 -12.56 0.79
N THR A 338 -5.26 -13.10 1.51
CA THR A 338 -6.66 -13.02 1.08
C THR A 338 -7.27 -11.65 1.36
N ILE A 339 -7.81 -10.99 0.33
CA ILE A 339 -8.55 -9.74 0.44
C ILE A 339 -10.03 -10.01 0.10
N GLY A 340 -10.88 -10.21 1.11
CA GLY A 340 -12.28 -10.50 0.84
C GLY A 340 -13.05 -11.02 2.04
N GLY A 341 -14.38 -11.01 1.94
CA GLY A 341 -15.30 -11.55 2.97
C GLY A 341 -15.08 -13.04 3.22
N ALA A 342 -15.77 -13.58 4.23
CA ALA A 342 -15.58 -14.99 4.58
C ALA A 342 -16.01 -15.92 3.43
N GLU A 343 -15.29 -17.03 3.30
CA GLU A 343 -15.54 -18.16 2.38
C GLU A 343 -17.01 -18.43 2.07
N THR A 344 -17.29 -18.76 0.81
CA THR A 344 -18.56 -19.29 0.32
C THR A 344 -19.06 -20.39 1.27
N GLY A 345 -20.22 -20.18 1.91
CA GLY A 345 -20.80 -21.13 2.88
C GLY A 345 -20.49 -20.89 4.36
N SER A 346 -19.68 -19.86 4.70
CA SER A 346 -19.45 -19.41 6.09
C SER A 346 -20.66 -18.68 6.71
N GLY A 347 -21.64 -18.28 5.89
CA GLY A 347 -22.85 -17.58 6.34
C GLY A 347 -22.61 -16.11 6.73
N VAL A 348 -21.43 -15.58 6.43
CA VAL A 348 -21.07 -14.16 6.56
C VAL A 348 -21.53 -13.44 5.30
N THR A 349 -22.30 -12.36 5.44
CA THR A 349 -22.71 -11.51 4.31
C THR A 349 -21.50 -10.74 3.77
N ASN A 350 -21.29 -10.72 2.45
CA ASN A 350 -20.25 -9.92 1.81
C ASN A 350 -20.33 -8.45 2.28
N SER A 351 -19.34 -8.06 3.08
CA SER A 351 -19.24 -6.73 3.69
C SER A 351 -18.55 -5.72 2.77
N LEU A 352 -18.05 -6.14 1.60
CA LEU A 352 -17.24 -5.35 0.69
C LEU A 352 -17.93 -5.06 -0.66
N ALA A 353 -19.25 -5.09 -0.73
CA ALA A 353 -20.01 -4.83 -1.97
C ALA A 353 -19.67 -3.48 -2.67
N ALA A 354 -19.13 -2.51 -1.93
CA ALA A 354 -18.71 -1.20 -2.43
C ALA A 354 -17.25 -1.17 -2.95
N LEU A 355 -16.47 -2.24 -2.77
CA LEU A 355 -15.05 -2.30 -3.14
C LEU A 355 -14.88 -2.16 -4.65
N ARG A 356 -14.01 -1.26 -5.08
CA ARG A 356 -13.69 -1.02 -6.50
C ARG A 356 -12.20 -1.08 -6.78
N THR A 357 -11.37 -0.68 -5.81
CA THR A 357 -9.93 -0.54 -6.01
C THR A 357 -9.15 -1.28 -4.92
N VAL A 358 -8.13 -2.02 -5.35
CA VAL A 358 -7.12 -2.62 -4.47
C VAL A 358 -5.75 -2.10 -4.90
N ASN A 359 -5.04 -1.44 -3.98
CA ASN A 359 -3.66 -1.02 -4.19
C ASN A 359 -2.71 -1.88 -3.35
N ILE A 360 -1.63 -2.34 -3.96
CA ILE A 360 -0.64 -3.25 -3.36
C ILE A 360 0.75 -2.63 -3.53
N ASP A 361 1.52 -2.58 -2.45
CA ASP A 361 2.88 -2.03 -2.40
C ASP A 361 3.76 -2.95 -1.53
N LEU A 362 4.12 -4.11 -2.09
CA LEU A 362 4.86 -5.14 -1.38
C LEU A 362 6.31 -5.22 -1.87
N SER A 363 7.24 -5.34 -0.92
CA SER A 363 8.69 -5.42 -1.21
C SER A 363 9.26 -6.83 -1.19
N SER A 364 8.47 -7.83 -0.82
CA SER A 364 8.81 -9.26 -0.74
C SER A 364 8.03 -10.05 -1.78
N ASN A 365 8.53 -11.22 -2.17
CA ASN A 365 7.79 -12.11 -3.05
C ASN A 365 6.57 -12.63 -2.29
N THR A 366 5.42 -12.61 -2.95
CA THR A 366 4.14 -12.89 -2.31
C THR A 366 3.16 -13.37 -3.35
N GLU A 367 2.62 -14.57 -3.15
CA GLU A 367 1.40 -14.96 -3.83
C GLU A 367 0.22 -14.16 -3.25
N ILE A 368 -0.67 -13.72 -4.11
CA ILE A 368 -1.88 -13.03 -3.69
C ILE A 368 -3.04 -13.87 -4.22
N GLY A 369 -3.44 -14.86 -3.42
CA GLY A 369 -4.66 -15.63 -3.67
C GLY A 369 -5.90 -14.75 -3.52
N VAL A 370 -6.55 -14.44 -4.65
CA VAL A 370 -7.71 -13.54 -4.68
C VAL A 370 -9.01 -14.34 -4.76
N PHE A 371 -9.64 -14.61 -3.61
CA PHE A 371 -10.86 -15.42 -3.55
C PHE A 371 -12.14 -14.58 -3.73
N THR A 372 -12.50 -14.44 -5.01
CA THR A 372 -13.83 -14.59 -5.67
C THR A 372 -15.06 -13.87 -5.09
N ASP A 373 -15.60 -14.20 -3.91
CA ASP A 373 -16.89 -13.64 -3.47
C ASP A 373 -16.93 -12.10 -3.32
N ALA A 374 -15.76 -11.47 -3.14
CA ALA A 374 -15.62 -10.01 -3.01
C ALA A 374 -15.05 -9.31 -4.26
N LEU A 375 -14.61 -10.07 -5.27
CA LEU A 375 -13.98 -9.54 -6.48
C LEU A 375 -14.94 -9.23 -7.62
N ASP A 376 -16.16 -9.81 -7.64
CA ASP A 376 -17.14 -9.56 -8.70
C ASP A 376 -17.25 -8.07 -9.05
N ALA A 377 -17.10 -7.19 -8.06
CA ALA A 377 -17.25 -5.74 -8.22
C ALA A 377 -15.93 -4.94 -8.29
N VAL A 378 -14.76 -5.58 -8.17
CA VAL A 378 -13.45 -4.91 -8.22
C VAL A 378 -13.10 -4.56 -9.66
N THR A 379 -12.97 -3.27 -9.93
CA THR A 379 -12.65 -2.77 -11.28
C THR A 379 -11.16 -2.56 -11.49
N THR A 380 -10.40 -2.35 -10.41
CA THR A 380 -8.99 -1.95 -10.47
C THR A 380 -8.15 -2.65 -9.42
N ILE A 381 -7.09 -3.34 -9.86
CA ILE A 381 -5.99 -3.81 -9.03
C ILE A 381 -4.73 -3.07 -9.48
N ASN A 382 -4.04 -2.41 -8.55
CA ASN A 382 -2.84 -1.63 -8.83
C ASN A 382 -1.72 -2.00 -7.88
N ALA A 383 -0.81 -2.83 -8.34
CA ALA A 383 0.40 -3.24 -7.66
C ALA A 383 1.68 -2.62 -8.26
N SER A 384 1.56 -1.53 -9.02
CA SER A 384 2.70 -0.87 -9.70
C SER A 384 3.78 -0.28 -8.79
N ALA A 385 3.53 -0.22 -7.48
CA ALA A 385 4.53 0.18 -6.49
C ALA A 385 5.32 -1.02 -5.94
N SER A 386 4.81 -2.25 -6.09
CA SER A 386 5.44 -3.46 -5.58
C SER A 386 6.78 -3.73 -6.26
N THR A 387 7.72 -4.28 -5.51
CA THR A 387 9.05 -4.65 -6.00
C THR A 387 9.37 -6.13 -5.82
N GLY A 388 8.55 -6.87 -5.06
CA GLY A 388 8.64 -8.33 -4.97
C GLY A 388 7.75 -9.00 -6.00
N ASP A 389 8.04 -10.28 -6.26
CA ASP A 389 7.31 -11.12 -7.22
C ASP A 389 5.85 -11.32 -6.74
N LEU A 390 4.88 -11.12 -7.63
CA LEU A 390 3.45 -11.29 -7.34
C LEU A 390 2.86 -12.44 -8.15
N VAL A 391 2.09 -13.31 -7.52
CA VAL A 391 1.25 -14.30 -8.21
C VAL A 391 -0.21 -13.91 -8.05
N LEU A 392 -0.93 -13.73 -9.16
CA LEU A 392 -2.33 -13.32 -9.21
C LEU A 392 -3.15 -14.29 -10.06
N ASP A 393 -3.94 -15.13 -9.41
CA ASP A 393 -4.76 -16.13 -10.07
C ASP A 393 -6.25 -15.73 -10.10
N PHE A 394 -6.81 -15.63 -11.30
CA PHE A 394 -8.22 -15.35 -11.59
C PHE A 394 -8.93 -16.53 -12.28
N THR A 395 -8.40 -17.76 -12.19
CA THR A 395 -8.95 -18.95 -12.88
C THR A 395 -9.88 -19.82 -12.02
N ASP A 396 -9.89 -19.66 -10.69
CA ASP A 396 -10.74 -20.46 -9.77
C ASP A 396 -11.94 -19.65 -9.26
N LEU A 397 -12.71 -19.04 -10.17
CA LEU A 397 -13.82 -18.14 -9.80
C LEU A 397 -15.17 -18.88 -9.68
N ASP A 398 -15.67 -19.00 -8.45
CA ASP A 398 -16.98 -19.61 -8.11
C ASP A 398 -18.21 -18.95 -8.82
N THR A 399 -18.07 -17.71 -9.31
CA THR A 399 -19.16 -16.87 -9.84
C THR A 399 -19.12 -16.59 -11.35
N GLY A 400 -18.01 -16.90 -12.03
CA GLY A 400 -17.85 -16.75 -13.49
C GLY A 400 -18.11 -15.33 -14.05
N SER A 401 -17.91 -14.27 -13.25
CA SER A 401 -18.27 -12.89 -13.63
C SER A 401 -17.48 -11.84 -12.83
N GLN A 402 -16.60 -11.09 -13.51
CA GLN A 402 -15.67 -10.11 -12.95
C GLN A 402 -15.83 -8.72 -13.58
N ASP A 403 -16.02 -7.69 -12.77
CA ASP A 403 -16.05 -6.27 -13.21
C ASP A 403 -14.63 -5.68 -13.52
N LEU A 404 -13.57 -6.50 -13.51
CA LEU A 404 -12.19 -6.03 -13.67
C LEU A 404 -12.03 -5.23 -14.97
N THR A 405 -11.42 -4.06 -14.90
CA THR A 405 -11.14 -3.20 -16.07
C THR A 405 -9.66 -2.88 -16.22
N SER A 406 -8.91 -2.90 -15.11
CA SER A 406 -7.49 -2.59 -15.10
C SER A 406 -6.73 -3.39 -14.03
N LEU A 407 -5.64 -4.03 -14.44
CA LEU A 407 -4.67 -4.66 -13.57
C LEU A 407 -3.29 -4.07 -13.87
N SER A 408 -2.50 -3.81 -12.82
CA SER A 408 -1.09 -3.50 -12.98
C SER A 408 -0.28 -4.22 -11.90
N THR A 409 0.83 -4.84 -12.28
CA THR A 409 1.79 -5.45 -11.37
C THR A 409 3.04 -4.57 -11.25
N GLY A 410 4.12 -5.07 -10.63
CA GLY A 410 5.19 -4.29 -10.05
C GLY A 410 6.49 -4.32 -10.84
N SER A 411 7.62 -4.32 -10.11
CA SER A 411 8.95 -4.53 -10.66
C SER A 411 9.53 -5.93 -10.38
N GLY A 412 8.70 -6.84 -9.86
CA GLY A 412 9.05 -8.23 -9.55
C GLY A 412 8.95 -9.12 -10.79
N ALA A 413 9.27 -10.40 -10.68
CA ALA A 413 8.89 -11.38 -11.70
C ALA A 413 7.47 -11.86 -11.39
N ASP A 414 6.48 -11.24 -12.02
CA ASP A 414 5.08 -11.40 -11.66
C ASP A 414 4.40 -12.50 -12.52
N GLU A 415 3.46 -13.25 -11.94
CA GLU A 415 2.65 -14.27 -12.60
C GLU A 415 1.17 -13.87 -12.53
N VAL A 416 0.48 -13.89 -13.67
CA VAL A 416 -0.94 -13.54 -13.77
C VAL A 416 -1.68 -14.59 -14.58
N SER A 417 -2.70 -15.22 -13.99
CA SER A 417 -3.52 -16.25 -14.64
C SER A 417 -4.96 -15.79 -14.75
N LEU A 418 -5.59 -15.91 -15.93
CA LEU A 418 -6.96 -15.43 -16.17
C LEU A 418 -7.73 -16.30 -17.16
N GLU A 419 -9.03 -16.43 -16.94
CA GLU A 419 -10.00 -16.96 -17.92
C GLU A 419 -10.68 -15.78 -18.65
N VAL A 420 -10.73 -15.81 -19.99
CA VAL A 420 -11.19 -14.65 -20.79
C VAL A 420 -12.71 -14.46 -20.82
N ASP A 421 -13.50 -15.50 -20.54
CA ASP A 421 -14.97 -15.49 -20.48
C ASP A 421 -15.50 -15.09 -19.09
N ASP A 422 -14.63 -15.02 -18.08
CA ASP A 422 -14.98 -14.62 -16.72
C ASP A 422 -15.15 -13.10 -16.53
N PHE A 423 -14.88 -12.27 -17.55
CA PHE A 423 -14.97 -10.81 -17.44
C PHE A 423 -16.30 -10.25 -17.96
N ASP A 424 -17.05 -9.56 -17.10
CA ASP A 424 -18.26 -8.80 -17.44
C ASP A 424 -17.95 -7.46 -18.15
N SER A 425 -16.70 -7.02 -18.07
CA SER A 425 -16.27 -5.75 -18.63
C SER A 425 -16.05 -5.84 -20.14
N THR A 426 -16.36 -4.78 -20.88
CA THR A 426 -16.14 -4.80 -22.34
C THR A 426 -14.66 -4.75 -22.73
N ALA A 427 -13.78 -4.39 -21.79
CA ALA A 427 -12.34 -4.27 -22.01
C ALA A 427 -11.56 -4.32 -20.70
N VAL A 428 -10.48 -5.11 -20.69
CA VAL A 428 -9.53 -5.27 -19.59
C VAL A 428 -8.15 -4.82 -20.07
N SER A 429 -7.49 -3.97 -19.27
CA SER A 429 -6.09 -3.56 -19.51
C SER A 429 -5.19 -4.13 -18.42
N ILE A 430 -4.19 -4.91 -18.81
CA ILE A 430 -3.17 -5.49 -17.93
C ILE A 430 -1.82 -4.86 -18.25
N ASN A 431 -1.06 -4.51 -17.21
CA ASN A 431 0.31 -4.02 -17.33
C ASN A 431 1.21 -4.75 -16.33
N LEU A 432 2.15 -5.55 -16.81
CA LEU A 432 3.02 -6.39 -15.99
C LEU A 432 4.24 -5.64 -15.42
N GLY A 433 4.52 -4.44 -15.92
CA GLY A 433 5.53 -3.57 -15.31
C GLY A 433 6.96 -3.90 -15.74
N ALA A 434 7.83 -4.29 -14.82
CA ALA A 434 9.21 -4.66 -15.14
C ALA A 434 9.53 -5.95 -14.41
N GLY A 435 10.28 -6.85 -15.02
CA GLY A 435 10.32 -8.21 -14.47
C GLY A 435 10.62 -9.20 -15.55
N ASN A 436 10.67 -10.47 -15.20
CA ASN A 436 10.47 -11.51 -16.20
C ASN A 436 9.10 -12.09 -15.88
N ASP A 437 8.09 -11.49 -16.48
CA ASP A 437 6.71 -11.72 -16.08
C ASP A 437 6.12 -12.89 -16.87
N VAL A 438 5.12 -13.56 -16.28
CA VAL A 438 4.35 -14.62 -16.92
C VAL A 438 2.89 -14.23 -16.87
N ILE A 439 2.22 -14.31 -18.02
CA ILE A 439 0.77 -14.17 -18.09
C ILE A 439 0.19 -15.40 -18.80
N THR A 440 -0.65 -16.14 -18.08
CA THR A 440 -1.39 -17.28 -18.59
C THR A 440 -2.82 -16.84 -18.91
N ILE A 441 -3.19 -16.96 -20.17
CA ILE A 441 -4.51 -16.59 -20.68
C ILE A 441 -5.22 -17.88 -21.10
N ASP A 442 -6.18 -18.28 -20.28
CA ASP A 442 -7.06 -19.40 -20.57
C ASP A 442 -8.24 -18.92 -21.41
N GLY A 443 -8.35 -19.50 -22.59
CA GLY A 443 -9.46 -19.29 -23.50
C GLY A 443 -10.53 -20.37 -23.41
N THR A 444 -10.42 -21.40 -22.58
CA THR A 444 -11.30 -22.58 -22.64
C THR A 444 -12.66 -22.29 -22.00
N GLU A 445 -13.70 -22.08 -22.81
CA GLU A 445 -15.06 -21.84 -22.32
C GLU A 445 -15.50 -22.93 -21.32
N GLY A 446 -15.77 -22.53 -20.08
CA GLY A 446 -16.33 -23.41 -19.06
C GLY A 446 -17.51 -24.20 -19.63
N ALA A 447 -17.60 -25.50 -19.32
CA ALA A 447 -18.42 -26.53 -19.98
C ALA A 447 -19.97 -26.31 -20.05
N THR A 448 -20.48 -25.11 -19.80
CA THR A 448 -21.92 -24.77 -19.75
C THR A 448 -22.40 -23.72 -20.75
N ALA A 449 -21.55 -23.02 -21.49
CA ALA A 449 -21.98 -21.89 -22.33
C ALA A 449 -22.19 -22.24 -23.82
N ALA A 450 -23.21 -23.04 -24.13
CA ALA A 450 -23.70 -23.18 -25.51
C ALA A 450 -24.45 -21.92 -26.05
N THR A 451 -24.19 -20.73 -25.50
CA THR A 451 -25.02 -19.52 -25.70
C THR A 451 -24.28 -18.18 -25.71
N ALA A 452 -22.95 -18.13 -25.67
CA ALA A 452 -22.23 -16.86 -25.79
C ALA A 452 -22.68 -16.09 -27.05
N THR A 453 -23.16 -14.86 -26.86
CA THR A 453 -23.57 -13.98 -27.95
C THR A 453 -22.46 -12.96 -28.22
N ALA A 454 -22.44 -12.38 -29.42
CA ALA A 454 -21.45 -11.37 -29.83
C ALA A 454 -21.32 -10.11 -28.94
N ALA A 455 -22.13 -9.98 -27.89
CA ALA A 455 -22.11 -8.90 -26.91
C ALA A 455 -21.34 -9.26 -25.62
N ASP A 456 -20.94 -10.52 -25.45
CA ASP A 456 -20.40 -11.08 -24.21
C ASP A 456 -18.85 -11.18 -24.25
N LEU A 457 -18.18 -10.35 -25.05
CA LEU A 457 -16.77 -10.56 -25.42
C LEU A 457 -15.86 -9.37 -25.04
N THR A 458 -14.90 -9.67 -24.17
CA THR A 458 -13.98 -8.74 -23.51
C THR A 458 -12.74 -8.49 -24.37
N ALA A 459 -12.41 -7.23 -24.66
CA ALA A 459 -11.12 -6.90 -25.28
C ALA A 459 -10.01 -6.93 -24.22
N LEU A 460 -9.05 -7.85 -24.34
CA LEU A 460 -7.92 -7.98 -23.41
C LEU A 460 -6.67 -7.29 -24.00
N SER A 461 -6.21 -6.22 -23.37
CA SER A 461 -4.97 -5.53 -23.74
C SER A 461 -3.89 -5.79 -22.70
N VAL A 462 -2.74 -6.31 -23.12
CA VAL A 462 -1.62 -6.67 -22.26
C VAL A 462 -0.40 -5.82 -22.62
N THR A 463 0.20 -5.17 -21.63
CA THR A 463 1.51 -4.52 -21.70
C THR A 463 2.47 -5.34 -20.86
N LEU A 464 3.51 -5.89 -21.48
CA LEU A 464 4.51 -6.75 -20.83
C LEU A 464 5.52 -5.91 -20.07
N GLY A 465 5.94 -4.80 -20.67
CA GLY A 465 6.87 -3.87 -20.04
C GLY A 465 8.33 -4.27 -20.25
N ALA A 466 9.12 -4.32 -19.18
CA ALA A 466 10.57 -4.46 -19.30
C ALA A 466 11.10 -5.76 -18.71
N GLY A 467 11.57 -6.65 -19.58
CA GLY A 467 12.42 -7.78 -19.27
C GLY A 467 12.20 -8.89 -20.28
N ARG A 468 12.25 -10.15 -19.85
CA ARG A 468 11.93 -11.29 -20.71
C ARG A 468 10.62 -11.89 -20.22
N ASP A 469 9.55 -11.54 -20.92
CA ASP A 469 8.20 -11.86 -20.50
C ASP A 469 7.65 -13.05 -21.30
N ILE A 470 6.74 -13.81 -20.69
CA ILE A 470 6.10 -14.98 -21.27
C ILE A 470 4.60 -14.74 -21.33
N VAL A 471 4.03 -14.81 -22.53
CA VAL A 471 2.58 -14.85 -22.75
C VAL A 471 2.20 -16.27 -23.09
N GLU A 472 1.59 -16.98 -22.15
CA GLU A 472 1.12 -18.34 -22.31
C GLU A 472 -0.37 -18.35 -22.67
N ILE A 473 -0.73 -19.14 -23.68
CA ILE A 473 -2.11 -19.33 -24.13
C ILE A 473 -2.50 -20.80 -23.92
N SER A 474 -3.38 -21.07 -22.95
CA SER A 474 -3.78 -22.43 -22.56
C SER A 474 -5.13 -22.88 -23.15
N GLY A 475 -5.88 -21.98 -23.82
CA GLY A 475 -7.16 -22.29 -24.48
C GLY A 475 -7.51 -21.29 -25.60
N LEU A 476 -8.50 -21.63 -26.46
CA LEU A 476 -8.83 -20.88 -27.69
C LEU A 476 -10.31 -20.48 -27.86
N ALA A 477 -11.19 -20.71 -26.89
CA ALA A 477 -12.63 -20.58 -27.15
C ALA A 477 -13.03 -19.18 -27.60
N ASN A 478 -13.83 -19.16 -28.68
CA ASN A 478 -14.60 -18.03 -29.19
C ASN A 478 -13.81 -16.74 -29.48
N LEU A 479 -12.50 -16.82 -29.79
CA LEU A 479 -11.66 -15.63 -29.94
C LEU A 479 -11.77 -14.93 -31.31
N VAL A 480 -12.60 -15.43 -32.25
CA VAL A 480 -12.73 -14.76 -33.55
C VAL A 480 -14.15 -14.76 -34.11
N ALA A 481 -14.85 -13.65 -33.92
CA ALA A 481 -15.88 -13.22 -34.87
C ALA A 481 -15.37 -11.98 -35.63
N VAL A 482 -14.82 -12.22 -36.83
CA VAL A 482 -14.47 -11.12 -37.75
C VAL A 482 -15.76 -10.61 -38.41
N ASP A 483 -16.17 -9.37 -38.11
CA ASP A 483 -17.21 -8.72 -38.91
C ASP A 483 -16.66 -8.43 -40.31
N ALA A 484 -17.06 -9.27 -41.27
CA ALA A 484 -16.73 -9.16 -42.68
C ALA A 484 -17.12 -7.80 -43.31
N SER A 485 -17.96 -6.99 -42.66
CA SER A 485 -18.38 -5.67 -43.14
C SER A 485 -17.53 -4.50 -42.63
N ALA A 486 -16.78 -4.67 -41.55
CA ALA A 486 -16.10 -3.57 -40.85
C ALA A 486 -14.58 -3.50 -41.06
N ASN A 487 -13.95 -4.56 -41.58
CA ASN A 487 -12.48 -4.64 -41.72
C ASN A 487 -11.74 -4.39 -40.38
N THR A 488 -12.34 -4.82 -39.28
CA THR A 488 -11.83 -4.69 -37.91
C THR A 488 -12.15 -5.99 -37.17
N VAL A 489 -11.24 -6.48 -36.31
CA VAL A 489 -11.60 -7.49 -35.31
C VAL A 489 -12.65 -6.86 -34.40
N THR A 490 -13.84 -7.43 -34.35
CA THR A 490 -14.97 -6.83 -33.62
C THR A 490 -15.22 -7.47 -32.25
N GLN A 491 -14.57 -8.59 -31.94
CA GLN A 491 -14.88 -9.47 -30.81
C GLN A 491 -13.60 -10.16 -30.31
N SER A 492 -13.50 -10.32 -28.97
CA SER A 492 -12.38 -10.83 -28.16
C SER A 492 -11.03 -10.90 -28.85
N SER A 493 -10.25 -9.82 -28.78
CA SER A 493 -8.87 -9.83 -29.24
C SER A 493 -7.94 -9.75 -28.04
N ILE A 494 -7.08 -10.74 -27.87
CA ILE A 494 -5.87 -10.58 -27.05
C ILE A 494 -4.95 -9.63 -27.83
N ILE A 495 -4.66 -8.48 -27.26
CA ILE A 495 -3.78 -7.46 -27.83
C ILE A 495 -2.55 -7.33 -26.95
N ILE A 496 -1.40 -7.76 -27.45
CA ILE A 496 -0.10 -7.55 -26.82
C ILE A 496 0.47 -6.24 -27.36
N THR A 497 0.72 -5.29 -26.47
CA THR A 497 0.93 -3.89 -26.84
C THR A 497 2.39 -3.50 -27.11
N ASP A 498 3.35 -4.24 -26.55
CA ASP A 498 4.77 -3.87 -26.56
C ASP A 498 5.74 -5.07 -26.70
N PHE A 499 5.25 -6.22 -27.20
CA PHE A 499 6.04 -7.42 -27.40
C PHE A 499 7.37 -7.16 -28.11
N ASN A 500 8.47 -7.51 -27.46
CA ASN A 500 9.83 -7.44 -27.94
C ASN A 500 10.28 -8.82 -28.44
N GLY A 501 10.22 -9.05 -29.75
CA GLY A 501 10.58 -10.34 -30.35
C GLY A 501 12.05 -10.78 -30.20
N SER A 502 12.90 -10.02 -29.49
CA SER A 502 14.25 -10.46 -29.12
C SER A 502 14.39 -10.92 -27.66
N GLU A 503 13.40 -10.63 -26.82
CA GLU A 503 13.40 -10.94 -25.38
C GLU A 503 12.20 -11.81 -25.03
N ASP A 504 11.00 -11.38 -25.41
CA ASP A 504 9.72 -11.98 -25.00
C ASP A 504 9.41 -13.28 -25.74
N VAL A 505 8.54 -14.08 -25.12
CA VAL A 505 8.10 -15.38 -25.61
C VAL A 505 6.58 -15.43 -25.66
N LEU A 506 6.05 -15.89 -26.79
CA LEU A 506 4.66 -16.32 -26.91
C LEU A 506 4.62 -17.85 -26.79
N ASP A 507 4.09 -18.37 -25.70
CA ASP A 507 3.95 -19.81 -25.46
C ASP A 507 2.58 -20.30 -25.93
N LEU A 508 2.59 -21.20 -26.91
CA LEU A 508 1.41 -21.85 -27.49
C LEU A 508 1.46 -23.37 -27.28
N SER A 509 2.34 -23.85 -26.40
CA SER A 509 2.59 -25.29 -26.21
C SER A 509 1.40 -26.03 -25.61
N GLU A 510 0.60 -25.36 -24.78
CA GLU A 510 -0.61 -25.92 -24.16
C GLU A 510 -1.77 -26.09 -25.16
N LEU A 511 -1.67 -25.56 -26.38
CA LEU A 511 -2.71 -25.67 -27.41
C LEU A 511 -2.74 -27.01 -28.16
N GLY A 512 -1.79 -27.92 -27.88
CA GLY A 512 -1.76 -29.25 -28.49
C GLY A 512 -1.48 -29.24 -30.01
N LEU A 513 -0.62 -28.34 -30.48
CA LEU A 513 -0.29 -28.16 -31.89
C LEU A 513 0.40 -29.40 -32.50
N ASP A 514 -0.17 -29.97 -33.57
CA ASP A 514 0.32 -31.22 -34.18
C ASP A 514 1.39 -30.95 -35.28
N GLY A 515 2.66 -30.85 -34.86
CA GLY A 515 3.80 -31.37 -35.64
C GLY A 515 4.40 -30.57 -36.81
N PHE A 516 4.03 -29.31 -37.08
CA PHE A 516 4.60 -28.55 -38.22
C PHE A 516 5.84 -27.66 -37.94
N PHE A 517 6.52 -27.72 -36.77
CA PHE A 517 7.54 -26.69 -36.49
C PHE A 517 8.95 -27.23 -36.18
N ALA A 518 9.76 -27.35 -37.24
CA ALA A 518 11.22 -27.47 -37.11
C ALA A 518 12.03 -26.49 -37.98
N THR A 519 11.42 -25.72 -38.91
CA THR A 519 12.18 -24.74 -39.71
C THR A 519 11.37 -23.50 -40.17
N GLN A 520 11.37 -22.46 -39.31
CA GLN A 520 11.77 -21.08 -39.64
C GLN A 520 10.85 -20.09 -40.39
N ASN A 521 9.56 -20.35 -40.66
CA ASN A 521 8.68 -19.24 -41.06
C ASN A 521 7.20 -19.50 -40.77
N LEU A 522 6.66 -18.84 -39.75
CA LEU A 522 5.22 -18.86 -39.46
C LEU A 522 4.42 -18.01 -40.48
N VAL A 523 5.09 -17.24 -41.35
CA VAL A 523 4.40 -16.28 -42.23
C VAL A 523 3.56 -17.01 -43.28
N ASP A 524 2.24 -16.85 -43.19
CA ASP A 524 1.35 -17.32 -44.23
C ASP A 524 1.43 -16.42 -45.47
N THR A 525 1.73 -17.04 -46.62
CA THR A 525 1.96 -16.33 -47.87
C THR A 525 0.65 -15.85 -48.51
N ALA A 526 -0.44 -16.59 -48.35
CA ALA A 526 -1.74 -16.25 -48.92
C ALA A 526 -2.36 -15.05 -48.18
N ALA A 527 -2.36 -15.08 -46.85
CA ALA A 527 -2.72 -13.99 -45.96
C ALA A 527 -1.86 -12.74 -46.24
N SER A 528 -0.54 -12.90 -46.35
CA SER A 528 0.36 -11.79 -46.69
C SER A 528 0.04 -11.15 -48.04
N ASN A 529 -0.30 -11.96 -49.05
CA ASN A 529 -0.72 -11.46 -50.37
C ASN A 529 -2.08 -10.78 -50.31
N ALA A 530 -3.05 -11.32 -49.55
CA ALA A 530 -4.35 -10.70 -49.36
C ALA A 530 -4.21 -9.31 -48.72
N ALA A 531 -3.38 -9.20 -47.67
CA ALA A 531 -3.10 -7.95 -46.98
C ALA A 531 -2.43 -6.93 -47.93
N ALA A 532 -1.40 -7.36 -48.68
CA ALA A 532 -0.70 -6.51 -49.64
C ALA A 532 -1.57 -6.00 -50.79
N ASN A 533 -2.62 -6.75 -51.16
CA ASN A 533 -3.57 -6.38 -52.20
C ASN A 533 -4.72 -5.49 -51.69
N GLY A 534 -4.66 -5.04 -50.44
CA GLY A 534 -5.69 -4.19 -49.83
C GLY A 534 -6.96 -4.94 -49.43
N GLY A 535 -6.86 -6.25 -49.22
CA GLY A 535 -7.91 -7.05 -48.59
C GLY A 535 -8.21 -6.53 -47.18
N SER A 536 -9.42 -6.79 -46.71
CA SER A 536 -9.77 -6.62 -45.30
C SER A 536 -9.10 -7.67 -44.42
N LEU A 537 -9.04 -7.48 -43.10
CA LEU A 537 -8.57 -8.49 -42.15
C LEU A 537 -9.38 -9.78 -42.28
N ALA A 538 -10.68 -9.67 -42.55
CA ALA A 538 -11.53 -10.81 -42.88
C ALA A 538 -11.07 -11.52 -44.16
N ASP A 539 -10.73 -10.78 -45.21
CA ASP A 539 -10.19 -11.35 -46.46
C ASP A 539 -8.80 -11.97 -46.25
N VAL A 540 -8.02 -11.45 -45.30
CA VAL A 540 -6.69 -11.96 -44.95
C VAL A 540 -6.80 -13.29 -44.21
N ILE A 541 -7.68 -13.36 -43.19
CA ILE A 541 -7.92 -14.58 -42.42
C ILE A 541 -8.56 -15.65 -43.32
N ALA A 542 -9.56 -15.28 -44.13
CA ALA A 542 -10.20 -16.21 -45.07
C ALA A 542 -9.27 -16.69 -46.21
N ALA A 543 -8.09 -16.08 -46.38
CA ALA A 543 -7.08 -16.52 -47.32
C ALA A 543 -6.11 -17.56 -46.73
N ILE A 544 -6.11 -17.75 -45.41
CA ILE A 544 -5.37 -18.83 -44.75
C ILE A 544 -6.04 -20.14 -45.17
N ASP A 545 -5.23 -21.11 -45.61
CA ASP A 545 -5.74 -22.43 -46.01
C ASP A 545 -6.28 -23.15 -44.75
N ASP A 546 -7.50 -23.70 -44.84
CA ASP A 546 -8.16 -24.49 -43.77
C ASP A 546 -7.37 -25.79 -43.49
N PHE A 547 -6.94 -25.97 -42.24
CA PHE A 547 -6.21 -27.14 -41.77
C PHE A 547 -7.16 -28.19 -41.21
N ALA A 548 -7.97 -28.78 -42.09
CA ALA A 548 -9.12 -29.65 -41.78
C ALA A 548 -8.87 -30.94 -40.95
N SER A 549 -7.69 -31.14 -40.33
CA SER A 549 -7.46 -32.28 -39.44
C SER A 549 -6.48 -32.07 -38.27
N GLU A 550 -5.88 -30.89 -38.10
CA GLU A 550 -4.84 -30.65 -37.09
C GLU A 550 -4.96 -29.21 -36.55
N THR A 551 -4.58 -28.97 -35.29
CA THR A 551 -4.48 -27.60 -34.75
C THR A 551 -3.18 -26.96 -35.24
N GLU A 552 -3.26 -25.84 -35.96
CA GLU A 552 -2.11 -25.16 -36.56
C GLU A 552 -2.10 -23.66 -36.25
N ALA A 553 -0.89 -23.08 -36.14
CA ALA A 553 -0.71 -21.65 -35.89
C ALA A 553 0.09 -20.99 -37.02
N VAL A 554 -0.41 -19.86 -37.53
CA VAL A 554 0.24 -19.06 -38.57
C VAL A 554 0.34 -17.59 -38.16
N GLN A 555 1.35 -16.88 -38.68
CA GLN A 555 1.48 -15.44 -38.51
C GLN A 555 1.22 -14.69 -39.82
N PHE A 556 0.70 -13.47 -39.72
CA PHE A 556 0.65 -12.54 -40.84
C PHE A 556 0.70 -11.09 -40.34
N ASN A 557 1.09 -10.16 -41.22
CA ASN A 557 1.10 -8.74 -40.91
C ASN A 557 -0.09 -8.04 -41.57
N PHE A 558 -0.81 -7.23 -40.79
CA PHE A 558 -1.92 -6.43 -41.28
C PHE A 558 -1.98 -5.08 -40.56
N GLY A 559 -2.24 -3.99 -41.29
CA GLY A 559 -2.41 -2.67 -40.67
C GLY A 559 -1.19 -2.11 -39.91
N GLY A 560 0.00 -2.70 -40.06
CA GLY A 560 1.21 -2.34 -39.30
C GLY A 560 1.41 -3.13 -37.99
N ASN A 561 0.57 -4.14 -37.75
CA ASN A 561 0.65 -5.06 -36.63
C ASN A 561 0.90 -6.49 -37.12
N THR A 562 1.44 -7.32 -36.23
CA THR A 562 1.58 -8.76 -36.41
C THR A 562 0.39 -9.47 -35.78
N TYR A 563 -0.12 -10.50 -36.44
CA TYR A 563 -1.21 -11.32 -35.96
C TYR A 563 -0.77 -12.78 -35.94
N VAL A 564 -1.18 -13.50 -34.90
CA VAL A 564 -1.09 -14.97 -34.82
C VAL A 564 -2.51 -15.51 -34.88
N TYR A 565 -2.78 -16.32 -35.90
CA TYR A 565 -4.03 -17.04 -36.06
C TYR A 565 -3.80 -18.50 -35.73
N VAL A 566 -4.66 -19.06 -34.87
CA VAL A 566 -4.62 -20.47 -34.50
C VAL A 566 -5.92 -21.11 -34.99
N ASP A 567 -5.79 -22.05 -35.91
CA ASP A 567 -6.88 -22.85 -36.48
C ASP A 567 -7.00 -24.15 -35.69
N ASN A 568 -8.20 -24.49 -35.20
CA ASN A 568 -8.45 -25.70 -34.43
C ASN A 568 -9.08 -26.85 -35.24
N GLY A 569 -9.03 -26.82 -36.58
CA GLY A 569 -9.03 -27.99 -37.48
C GLY A 569 -10.16 -29.04 -37.41
N PHE A 570 -11.22 -28.84 -36.62
CA PHE A 570 -12.21 -29.89 -36.32
C PHE A 570 -13.60 -29.71 -36.96
N ASP A 571 -13.89 -28.63 -37.68
CA ASP A 571 -15.25 -28.36 -38.19
C ASP A 571 -15.41 -28.53 -39.72
N GLY A 572 -14.33 -28.47 -40.50
CA GLY A 572 -14.35 -28.70 -41.95
C GLY A 572 -15.16 -27.66 -42.73
N ASP A 573 -15.35 -26.48 -42.15
CA ASP A 573 -16.09 -25.36 -42.71
C ASP A 573 -15.11 -24.28 -43.22
N THR A 574 -15.43 -23.66 -44.35
CA THR A 574 -14.58 -22.63 -45.01
C THR A 574 -14.71 -21.23 -44.37
N GLU A 575 -15.20 -21.14 -43.14
CA GLU A 575 -15.57 -19.91 -42.46
C GLU A 575 -14.94 -19.95 -41.05
N VAL A 576 -14.34 -18.84 -40.61
CA VAL A 576 -13.66 -18.72 -39.30
C VAL A 576 -14.50 -19.38 -38.21
N ALA A 577 -13.98 -20.44 -37.62
CA ALA A 577 -14.71 -21.28 -36.70
C ALA A 577 -14.89 -20.58 -35.35
N LEU A 578 -15.94 -20.95 -34.62
CA LEU A 578 -16.12 -20.52 -33.22
C LEU A 578 -14.99 -20.99 -32.29
N ASN A 579 -14.10 -21.88 -32.74
CA ASN A 579 -13.02 -22.45 -31.94
C ASN A 579 -11.61 -22.01 -32.37
N ASP A 580 -11.52 -20.99 -33.24
CA ASP A 580 -10.24 -20.43 -33.71
C ASP A 580 -9.77 -19.27 -32.81
N GLY A 581 -8.45 -19.07 -32.78
CA GLY A 581 -7.77 -18.03 -32.02
C GLY A 581 -7.22 -16.90 -32.90
N LEU A 582 -7.33 -15.63 -32.46
CA LEU A 582 -6.59 -14.52 -33.05
C LEU A 582 -5.93 -13.65 -31.98
N ILE A 583 -4.61 -13.56 -32.04
CA ILE A 583 -3.79 -12.74 -31.16
C ILE A 583 -3.21 -11.60 -31.99
N GLN A 584 -3.39 -10.36 -31.53
CA GLN A 584 -2.76 -9.18 -32.13
C GLN A 584 -1.52 -8.79 -31.32
N ILE A 585 -0.41 -8.57 -32.02
CA ILE A 585 0.81 -7.97 -31.49
C ILE A 585 1.00 -6.61 -32.17
N ASN A 586 1.07 -5.55 -31.38
CA ASN A 586 1.26 -4.20 -31.91
C ASN A 586 2.65 -4.03 -32.51
N GLY A 587 2.70 -3.51 -33.73
CA GLY A 587 3.94 -3.34 -34.49
C GLY A 587 4.31 -4.55 -35.36
N ASP A 588 5.31 -4.34 -36.22
CA ASP A 588 5.84 -5.36 -37.12
C ASP A 588 6.90 -6.19 -36.39
N VAL A 589 6.46 -7.27 -35.75
CA VAL A 589 7.28 -8.17 -34.93
C VAL A 589 7.51 -9.47 -35.70
N ALA A 590 8.77 -9.88 -35.81
CA ALA A 590 9.10 -11.17 -36.39
C ALA A 590 8.96 -12.29 -35.35
N LEU A 591 7.95 -13.14 -35.47
CA LEU A 591 7.84 -14.35 -34.68
C LEU A 591 8.60 -15.49 -35.36
N THR A 592 9.47 -16.14 -34.59
CA THR A 592 10.40 -17.19 -35.01
C THR A 592 10.38 -18.31 -33.97
N GLY A 593 11.02 -19.45 -34.26
CA GLY A 593 11.14 -20.54 -33.27
C GLY A 593 12.05 -20.23 -32.06
N ILE A 594 12.44 -18.98 -31.83
CA ILE A 594 13.19 -18.52 -30.65
C ILE A 594 12.25 -17.86 -29.63
N ASN A 595 11.20 -17.18 -30.11
CA ASN A 595 10.25 -16.38 -29.33
C ASN A 595 8.82 -16.92 -29.42
N VAL A 596 8.64 -18.13 -29.96
CA VAL A 596 7.39 -18.88 -29.91
C VAL A 596 7.70 -20.32 -29.49
N LEU A 597 7.00 -20.80 -28.47
CA LEU A 597 7.08 -22.19 -27.99
C LEU A 597 5.85 -22.97 -28.48
N PHE A 598 6.08 -24.22 -28.92
CA PHE A 598 5.08 -25.06 -29.59
C PHE A 598 4.99 -26.49 -28.99
N ASP A 599 5.87 -26.81 -28.04
CA ASP A 599 5.96 -28.09 -27.34
C ASP A 599 6.54 -27.79 -25.96
N ASP A 600 6.14 -28.57 -24.96
CA ASP A 600 6.53 -28.45 -23.56
C ASP A 600 8.03 -28.81 -23.42
N VAL A 601 8.88 -27.92 -23.90
CA VAL A 601 10.31 -27.95 -23.69
C VAL A 601 10.60 -26.98 -22.56
N SER A 602 10.33 -27.45 -21.34
CA SER A 602 10.67 -26.82 -20.06
C SER A 602 11.79 -25.77 -20.19
N VAL A 603 11.44 -24.49 -20.21
CA VAL A 603 12.42 -23.40 -20.31
C VAL A 603 12.81 -23.02 -18.88
N MET A 604 13.97 -23.53 -18.44
CA MET A 604 14.66 -23.11 -17.20
C MET A 604 15.15 -21.67 -17.25
#